data_AF-A0A7W4A526-F1
#
_entry.id   AF-A0A7W4A526-F1
#
_cell.length_a   1.000
_cell.length_b   1.000
_cell.length_c   1.000
_cell.angle_alpha   90.00
_cell.angle_beta   90.00
_cell.angle_gamma   90.00
#
_symmetry.space_group_name_H-M   'P 1'
#
loop_
_entity.id
_entity.type
_entity.pdbx_description
1 polymer ?
#
loop_
_entity_poly.entity_id
_entity_poly.type
_entity_poly.pdbx_seq_one_letter_code
_entity_poly.pdbx_strand_id
1 'polypeptide(L)'
;MIVIVGSLTTSLSACVGSNAVTDKVMQFNLEVVDNRYGRGGINILLIPVYALTLAVDVVIFNALEFWTGENPLNGEPHIFDSKVKTMYKVNEKVDPAFTKPPLKPLQKTQVDHHLTEKAVYSMQVNPVNSKTIDYNIVYTNGEKAVLRGEKVGELVTFSLNGEFVTMASLDELSDFMTPKS
;
A
#
# COMPACT_ATOMS: atom_id res chain seq x y z
N MET A 1 -32.91 41.65 -1.60
CA MET A 1 -32.81 40.65 -0.52
C MET A 1 -32.05 39.46 -1.09
N ILE A 2 -30.72 39.45 -0.96
CA ILE A 2 -29.88 38.35 -1.44
C ILE A 2 -29.98 37.24 -0.39
N VAL A 3 -30.62 36.14 -0.77
CA VAL A 3 -30.73 34.93 0.04
C VAL A 3 -29.36 34.26 0.04
N ILE A 4 -28.52 34.60 1.03
CA ILE A 4 -27.35 33.78 1.39
C ILE A 4 -27.88 32.67 2.30
N VAL A 5 -28.52 31.67 1.70
CA VAL A 5 -28.88 30.44 2.41
C VAL A 5 -27.91 29.36 1.99
N GLY A 6 -26.99 29.06 2.90
CA GLY A 6 -26.54 27.69 3.10
C GLY A 6 -25.36 27.19 2.26
N SER A 7 -24.24 27.90 2.25
CA SER A 7 -22.94 27.23 2.09
C SER A 7 -22.51 26.56 3.41
N LEU A 8 -23.41 25.78 4.02
CA LEU A 8 -23.10 24.89 5.16
C LEU A 8 -22.91 23.44 4.70
N THR A 9 -22.76 23.20 3.40
CA THR A 9 -22.16 21.96 2.90
C THR A 9 -20.64 22.00 3.08
N THR A 10 -20.16 22.45 4.24
CA THR A 10 -18.97 21.82 4.80
C THR A 10 -19.43 20.41 5.10
N SER A 11 -19.04 19.49 4.22
CA SER A 11 -18.98 18.06 4.47
C SER A 11 -18.87 17.86 5.97
N LEU A 12 -19.89 17.27 6.60
CA LEU A 12 -19.74 16.77 7.96
C LEU A 12 -18.49 15.90 7.89
N SER A 13 -17.37 16.40 8.42
CA SER A 13 -16.13 15.68 8.51
C SER A 13 -16.43 14.51 9.44
N ALA A 14 -16.99 13.45 8.86
CA ALA A 14 -17.08 12.16 9.48
C ALA A 14 -15.64 11.86 9.92
N CYS A 15 -15.46 11.83 11.24
CA CYS A 15 -14.24 11.49 11.98
C CYS A 15 -12.89 11.50 11.22
N VAL A 16 -12.26 12.66 11.01
CA VAL A 16 -10.81 12.88 10.69
C VAL A 16 -10.23 12.17 9.44
N GLY A 17 -10.83 11.12 8.90
CA GLY A 17 -10.40 10.35 7.73
C GLY A 17 -11.58 10.02 6.80
N SER A 18 -11.40 9.09 5.87
CA SER A 18 -12.36 8.83 4.79
C SER A 18 -13.63 8.05 5.19
N ASN A 19 -13.63 7.34 6.33
CA ASN A 19 -14.76 6.51 6.82
C ASN A 19 -15.32 5.52 5.78
N ALA A 20 -14.40 4.86 5.09
CA ALA A 20 -14.71 3.98 3.98
C ALA A 20 -15.80 2.93 4.27
N VAL A 21 -15.87 2.37 5.49
CA VAL A 21 -16.88 1.34 5.81
C VAL A 21 -18.27 1.96 5.96
N THR A 22 -18.37 3.07 6.67
CA THR A 22 -19.62 3.81 6.86
C THR A 22 -20.19 4.28 5.52
N ASP A 23 -19.33 4.74 4.60
CA ASP A 23 -19.74 5.12 3.25
C ASP A 23 -20.30 3.93 2.45
N LYS A 24 -19.76 2.72 2.63
CA LYS A 24 -20.35 1.51 2.01
C LYS A 24 -21.75 1.21 2.54
N VAL A 25 -21.99 1.40 3.84
CA VAL A 25 -23.35 1.23 4.41
C VAL A 25 -24.29 2.32 3.91
N MET A 26 -23.80 3.55 3.76
CA MET A 26 -24.57 4.64 3.16
C MET A 26 -24.94 4.33 1.70
N GLN A 27 -23.98 3.86 0.91
CA GLN A 27 -24.21 3.45 -0.47
C GLN A 27 -25.28 2.35 -0.56
N PHE A 28 -25.17 1.33 0.29
CA PHE A 28 -26.20 0.28 0.39
C PHE A 28 -27.59 0.88 0.65
N ASN A 29 -27.73 1.77 1.63
CA ASN A 29 -29.02 2.41 1.93
C ASN A 29 -29.59 3.19 0.72
N LEU A 30 -28.72 3.87 -0.04
CA LEU A 30 -29.13 4.59 -1.26
C LEU A 30 -29.61 3.64 -2.37
N GLU A 31 -29.05 2.44 -2.47
CA GLU A 31 -29.33 1.46 -3.52
C GLU A 31 -30.57 0.60 -3.25
N VAL A 32 -30.93 0.37 -1.99
CA VAL A 32 -32.02 -0.56 -1.63
C VAL A 32 -33.41 -0.07 -2.07
N VAL A 33 -33.67 1.24 -2.00
CA VAL A 33 -34.94 1.82 -2.47
C VAL A 33 -34.74 3.18 -3.15
N ASP A 34 -35.57 3.44 -4.15
CA ASP A 34 -35.59 4.68 -4.96
C ASP A 34 -36.55 5.76 -4.39
N ASN A 35 -36.82 5.72 -3.09
CA ASN A 35 -37.70 6.68 -2.42
C ASN A 35 -37.01 7.36 -1.22
N ARG A 36 -37.07 8.70 -1.15
CA ARG A 36 -36.45 9.48 -0.06
C ARG A 36 -36.92 9.10 1.34
N TYR A 37 -38.20 8.76 1.51
CA TYR A 37 -38.78 8.38 2.80
C TYR A 37 -38.48 6.91 3.12
N GLY A 38 -38.47 6.04 2.10
CA GLY A 38 -38.00 4.66 2.23
C GLY A 38 -36.54 4.60 2.70
N ARG A 39 -35.65 5.37 2.07
CA ARG A 39 -34.25 5.54 2.51
C ARG A 39 -34.16 6.07 3.94
N GLY A 40 -35.03 7.02 4.30
CA GLY A 40 -35.14 7.52 5.68
C GLY A 40 -35.52 6.41 6.68
N GLY A 41 -36.49 5.57 6.34
CA GLY A 41 -36.88 4.41 7.13
C GLY A 41 -35.75 3.39 7.30
N ILE A 42 -35.06 3.05 6.20
CA ILE A 42 -33.88 2.18 6.25
C ILE A 42 -32.77 2.82 7.10
N ASN A 43 -32.56 4.12 7.01
CA ASN A 43 -31.59 4.84 7.82
C ASN A 43 -31.88 4.65 9.33
N ILE A 44 -33.15 4.79 9.74
CA ILE A 44 -33.58 4.56 11.13
C ILE A 44 -33.33 3.10 11.55
N LEU A 45 -33.63 2.13 10.68
CA LEU A 45 -33.38 0.71 10.94
C LEU A 45 -31.89 0.38 11.05
N LEU A 46 -31.05 1.08 10.29
CA LEU A 46 -29.60 0.87 10.25
C LEU A 46 -28.81 1.74 11.23
N ILE A 47 -29.45 2.58 12.06
CA ILE A 47 -28.77 3.37 13.10
C ILE A 47 -27.72 2.56 13.89
N PRO A 48 -28.02 1.35 14.43
CA PRO A 48 -27.00 0.59 15.16
C PRO A 48 -25.83 0.14 14.28
N VAL A 49 -26.08 -0.13 13.00
CA VAL A 49 -25.04 -0.50 12.02
C VAL A 49 -24.16 0.70 11.73
N TYR A 50 -24.73 1.87 11.45
CA TYR A 50 -23.97 3.10 11.25
C TYR A 50 -23.11 3.48 12.46
N ALA A 51 -23.65 3.32 13.68
CA ALA A 51 -22.87 3.57 14.90
C ALA A 51 -21.65 2.64 15.01
N LEU A 52 -21.83 1.36 14.67
CA LEU A 52 -20.74 0.39 14.67
C LEU A 52 -19.70 0.68 13.57
N THR A 53 -20.13 0.97 12.35
CA THR A 53 -19.18 1.24 11.25
C THR A 53 -18.40 2.52 11.49
N LEU A 54 -19.03 3.55 12.05
CA LEU A 54 -18.33 4.77 12.46
C LEU A 54 -17.25 4.48 13.50
N ALA A 55 -17.52 3.63 14.50
CA ALA A 55 -16.53 3.25 15.48
C ALA A 55 -15.37 2.46 14.86
N VAL A 56 -15.67 1.54 13.94
CA VAL A 56 -14.67 0.75 13.21
C VAL A 56 -13.78 1.65 12.33
N ASP A 57 -14.38 2.59 11.59
CA ASP A 57 -13.64 3.55 10.78
C ASP A 57 -12.69 4.38 11.65
N VAL A 58 -13.18 4.95 12.76
CA VAL A 58 -12.37 5.77 13.68
C VAL A 58 -11.17 5.01 14.24
N VAL A 59 -11.40 3.78 14.72
CA VAL A 59 -10.38 3.04 15.49
C VAL A 59 -9.41 2.30 14.57
N ILE A 60 -9.87 1.82 13.42
CA ILE A 60 -9.11 0.91 12.57
C ILE A 60 -8.74 1.60 11.25
N PHE A 61 -9.71 1.86 10.39
CA PHE A 61 -9.40 2.21 9.00
C PHE A 61 -8.84 3.63 8.86
N ASN A 62 -9.35 4.61 9.60
CA ASN A 62 -8.82 5.98 9.60
C ASN A 62 -7.45 6.04 10.31
N ALA A 63 -7.21 5.18 11.30
CA ALA A 63 -5.89 5.05 11.91
C ALA A 63 -4.86 4.48 10.93
N LEU A 64 -5.23 3.44 10.17
CA LEU A 64 -4.38 2.90 9.10
C LEU A 64 -4.17 3.91 7.97
N GLU A 65 -5.22 4.63 7.57
CA GLU A 65 -5.16 5.72 6.59
C GLU A 65 -4.13 6.78 7.00
N PHE A 66 -4.12 7.20 8.27
CA PHE A 66 -3.13 8.16 8.78
C PHE A 66 -1.69 7.63 8.70
N TRP A 67 -1.44 6.42 9.19
CA TRP A 67 -0.07 5.89 9.29
C TRP A 67 0.50 5.43 7.95
N THR A 68 -0.36 5.08 6.99
CA THR A 68 0.04 4.55 5.68
C THR A 68 -0.16 5.53 4.53
N GLY A 69 -0.82 6.68 4.78
CA GLY A 69 -1.09 7.74 3.82
C GLY A 69 -2.40 7.60 3.06
N GLU A 70 -2.88 6.37 2.87
CA GLU A 70 -4.09 6.07 2.11
C GLU A 70 -4.94 5.03 2.83
N ASN A 71 -6.25 5.13 2.71
CA ASN A 71 -7.14 4.17 3.36
C ASN A 71 -7.12 2.83 2.58
N PRO A 72 -6.90 1.70 3.25
CA PRO A 72 -6.73 0.41 2.58
C PRO A 72 -8.01 -0.14 1.91
N LEU A 73 -9.17 0.49 2.12
CA LEU A 73 -10.45 0.05 1.56
C LEU A 73 -10.85 0.80 0.29
N ASN A 74 -10.50 2.08 0.17
CA ASN A 74 -10.91 2.93 -0.96
C ASN A 74 -9.73 3.66 -1.63
N GLY A 75 -8.52 3.62 -1.08
CA GLY A 75 -7.34 4.30 -1.62
C GLY A 75 -7.35 5.81 -1.46
N GLU A 76 -8.30 6.36 -0.71
CA GLU A 76 -8.38 7.80 -0.49
C GLU A 76 -7.20 8.27 0.38
N PRO A 77 -6.52 9.37 0.01
CA PRO A 77 -5.43 9.91 0.80
C PRO A 77 -5.95 10.52 2.11
N HIS A 78 -5.15 10.43 3.17
CA HIS A 78 -5.53 11.01 4.44
C HIS A 78 -5.65 12.54 4.33
N ILE A 79 -6.69 13.13 4.95
CA ILE A 79 -6.95 14.57 4.84
C ILE A 79 -5.79 15.45 5.33
N PHE A 80 -4.97 14.94 6.27
CA PHE A 80 -3.79 15.66 6.79
C PHE A 80 -2.65 15.79 5.79
N ASP A 81 -2.63 15.00 4.71
CA ASP A 81 -1.66 15.14 3.62
C ASP A 81 -2.09 16.21 2.60
N SER A 82 -3.25 16.85 2.81
CA SER A 82 -3.77 17.91 1.93
C SER A 82 -2.88 19.15 1.91
N LYS A 83 -2.61 19.65 0.70
CA LYS A 83 -1.84 20.89 0.51
C LYS A 83 -2.74 22.11 0.68
N VAL A 84 -2.75 22.68 1.88
CA VAL A 84 -3.50 23.89 2.22
C VAL A 84 -2.59 25.04 2.66
N LYS A 85 -3.12 26.28 2.66
CA LYS A 85 -2.40 27.43 3.21
C LYS A 85 -2.31 27.29 4.73
N THR A 86 -1.13 26.93 5.22
CA THR A 86 -0.87 26.79 6.67
C THR A 86 -0.44 28.11 7.31
N MET A 87 -0.89 28.36 8.55
CA MET A 87 -0.45 29.50 9.36
C MET A 87 1.01 29.36 9.82
N TYR A 88 1.46 28.12 10.05
CA TYR A 88 2.82 27.79 10.46
C TYR A 88 3.47 26.82 9.46
N LYS A 89 4.71 27.10 9.07
CA LYS A 89 5.51 26.28 8.15
C LYS A 89 6.49 25.42 8.94
N VAL A 90 6.02 24.25 9.39
CA VAL A 90 6.81 23.32 10.20
C VAL A 90 7.70 22.42 9.33
N ASN A 91 7.23 22.02 8.15
CA ASN A 91 7.95 21.10 7.26
C ASN A 91 9.34 21.63 6.80
N GLU A 92 9.56 22.95 6.83
CA GLU A 92 10.85 23.56 6.51
C GLU A 92 11.89 23.43 7.65
N LYS A 93 11.44 23.04 8.86
CA LYS A 93 12.23 23.02 10.09
C LYS A 93 12.42 21.63 10.69
N VAL A 94 11.92 20.59 10.02
CA VAL A 94 12.00 19.19 10.46
C VAL A 94 12.72 18.35 9.41
N ASP A 95 13.23 17.19 9.82
CA ASP A 95 13.84 16.25 8.89
C ASP A 95 12.81 15.83 7.80
N PRO A 96 13.19 15.78 6.52
CA PRO A 96 12.33 15.33 5.44
C PRO A 96 11.63 13.98 5.70
N ALA A 97 12.23 13.09 6.50
CA ALA A 97 11.64 11.82 6.89
C ALA A 97 10.30 11.96 7.64
N PHE A 98 10.06 13.09 8.32
CA PHE A 98 8.81 13.35 9.05
C PHE A 98 7.75 14.11 8.24
N THR A 99 7.96 14.26 6.94
CA THR A 99 7.01 14.98 6.05
C THR A 99 6.08 14.04 5.29
N LYS A 100 6.21 12.73 5.51
CA LYS A 100 5.44 11.68 4.85
C LYS A 100 5.01 10.60 5.84
N PRO A 101 3.96 9.83 5.53
CA PRO A 101 3.58 8.65 6.29
C PRO A 101 4.76 7.68 6.46
N PRO A 102 4.97 7.13 7.66
CA PRO A 102 6.12 6.27 7.94
C PRO A 102 5.95 4.83 7.43
N LEU A 103 4.71 4.40 7.18
CA LEU A 103 4.40 3.08 6.66
C LEU A 103 4.00 3.17 5.18
N LYS A 104 4.31 2.12 4.42
CA LYS A 104 3.80 1.98 3.05
C LYS A 104 2.29 1.70 3.08
N PRO A 105 1.52 2.17 2.08
CA PRO A 105 0.13 1.82 1.91
C PRO A 105 -0.07 0.31 2.03
N LEU A 106 -1.03 -0.09 2.87
CA LEU A 106 -1.52 -1.47 2.92
C LEU A 106 -2.41 -1.69 1.70
N GLN A 107 -1.84 -1.61 0.50
CA GLN A 107 -2.56 -2.04 -0.68
C GLN A 107 -2.85 -3.52 -0.49
N LYS A 108 -4.15 -3.85 -0.47
CA LYS A 108 -4.57 -5.20 -0.85
C LYS A 108 -3.80 -5.53 -2.12
N THR A 109 -3.40 -6.78 -2.26
CA THR A 109 -3.08 -7.39 -3.55
C THR A 109 -4.32 -7.30 -4.47
N GLN A 110 -4.75 -6.10 -4.83
CA GLN A 110 -5.33 -5.88 -6.12
C GLN A 110 -4.14 -5.91 -7.04
N VAL A 111 -4.16 -6.94 -7.89
CA VAL A 111 -3.31 -7.05 -9.05
C VAL A 111 -3.58 -5.81 -9.89
N ASP A 112 -2.88 -4.73 -9.57
CA ASP A 112 -2.87 -3.53 -10.37
C ASP A 112 -1.96 -3.85 -11.56
N HIS A 113 -2.57 -4.05 -12.72
CA HIS A 113 -1.91 -4.54 -13.93
C HIS A 113 -0.86 -3.56 -14.51
N HIS A 114 -0.49 -2.50 -13.80
CA HIS A 114 0.32 -1.44 -14.36
C HIS A 114 1.44 -0.85 -13.49
N LEU A 115 1.70 -1.35 -12.28
CA LEU A 115 2.88 -0.95 -11.49
C LEU A 115 3.61 -2.18 -10.94
N THR A 116 4.50 -2.69 -11.77
CA THR A 116 5.41 -3.81 -11.51
C THR A 116 6.53 -3.44 -10.54
N GLU A 117 6.24 -3.28 -9.24
CA GLU A 117 7.32 -3.42 -8.24
C GLU A 117 7.60 -4.91 -8.01
N LYS A 118 8.36 -5.49 -8.94
CA LYS A 118 8.87 -6.86 -8.87
C LYS A 118 10.02 -6.92 -7.86
N ALA A 119 9.69 -6.96 -6.57
CA ALA A 119 10.65 -7.12 -5.49
C ALA A 119 10.77 -8.60 -5.07
N VAL A 120 11.94 -9.00 -4.56
CA VAL A 120 12.14 -10.37 -4.04
C VAL A 120 11.42 -10.51 -2.71
N TYR A 121 10.44 -11.41 -2.63
CA TYR A 121 9.71 -11.74 -1.40
C TYR A 121 10.45 -12.82 -0.59
N SER A 122 10.93 -13.87 -1.26
CA SER A 122 11.76 -14.90 -0.63
C SER A 122 12.76 -15.48 -1.62
N MET A 123 13.88 -15.98 -1.09
CA MET A 123 14.91 -16.67 -1.86
C MET A 123 15.34 -17.94 -1.13
N GLN A 124 15.28 -19.08 -1.81
CA GLN A 124 15.74 -20.37 -1.28
C GLN A 124 16.90 -20.89 -2.12
N VAL A 125 17.98 -21.27 -1.45
CA VAL A 125 19.17 -21.83 -2.09
C VAL A 125 19.00 -23.33 -2.25
N ASN A 126 19.19 -23.84 -3.46
CA ASN A 126 19.15 -25.24 -3.80
C ASN A 126 20.46 -25.65 -4.51
N PRO A 127 21.40 -26.30 -3.81
CA PRO A 127 22.62 -26.78 -4.44
C PRO A 127 22.28 -27.94 -5.40
N VAL A 128 22.59 -27.78 -6.68
CA VAL A 128 22.29 -28.79 -7.71
C VAL A 128 23.43 -29.81 -7.79
N ASN A 129 24.67 -29.34 -7.76
CA ASN A 129 25.87 -30.16 -7.74
C ASN A 129 27.06 -29.33 -7.21
N SER A 130 28.28 -29.88 -7.26
CA SER A 130 29.50 -29.24 -6.74
C SER A 130 29.91 -27.94 -7.45
N LYS A 131 29.35 -27.62 -8.63
CA LYS A 131 29.66 -26.45 -9.45
C LYS A 131 28.44 -25.57 -9.74
N THR A 132 27.25 -25.98 -9.34
CA THR A 132 25.99 -25.32 -9.72
C THR A 132 25.10 -25.12 -8.50
N ILE A 133 24.64 -23.89 -8.31
CA ILE A 133 23.68 -23.52 -7.26
C ILE A 133 22.51 -22.79 -7.90
N ASP A 134 21.29 -23.20 -7.54
CA ASP A 134 20.05 -22.54 -7.93
C ASP A 134 19.51 -21.70 -6.77
N TYR A 135 19.16 -20.46 -7.07
CA TYR A 135 18.45 -19.56 -6.17
C TYR A 135 17.01 -19.47 -6.66
N ASN A 136 16.11 -20.14 -5.95
CA ASN A 136 14.67 -20.09 -6.21
C ASN A 136 14.10 -18.80 -5.61
N ILE A 137 13.72 -17.87 -6.48
CA ILE A 137 13.20 -16.55 -6.13
C ILE A 137 11.68 -16.59 -6.24
N VAL A 138 11.00 -16.13 -5.20
CA VAL A 138 9.57 -15.78 -5.24
C VAL A 138 9.46 -14.27 -5.14
N TYR A 139 8.79 -13.65 -6.10
CA TYR A 139 8.56 -12.21 -6.11
C TYR A 139 7.30 -11.84 -5.31
N THR A 140 7.18 -10.56 -4.94
CA THR A 140 6.03 -9.99 -4.25
C THR A 140 4.70 -10.18 -4.99
N ASN A 141 4.75 -10.29 -6.32
CA ASN A 141 3.58 -10.57 -7.17
C ASN A 141 3.27 -12.07 -7.34
N GLY A 142 4.02 -12.96 -6.69
CA GLY A 142 3.84 -14.41 -6.78
C GLY A 142 4.55 -15.07 -7.96
N GLU A 143 5.16 -14.31 -8.88
CA GLU A 143 6.02 -14.88 -9.92
C GLU A 143 7.20 -15.63 -9.28
N LYS A 144 7.68 -16.65 -9.99
CA LYS A 144 8.87 -17.41 -9.58
C LYS A 144 9.94 -17.28 -10.64
N ALA A 145 11.19 -17.18 -10.22
CA ALA A 145 12.34 -17.29 -11.10
C ALA A 145 13.44 -18.13 -10.46
N VAL A 146 14.28 -18.70 -11.30
CA VAL A 146 15.48 -19.43 -10.87
C VAL A 146 16.69 -18.65 -11.37
N LEU A 147 17.44 -18.06 -10.45
CA LEU A 147 18.77 -17.55 -10.75
C LEU A 147 19.76 -18.69 -10.52
N ARG A 148 20.47 -19.12 -11.56
CA ARG A 148 21.47 -20.18 -11.47
C ARG A 148 22.87 -19.58 -11.59
N GLY A 149 23.72 -19.91 -10.62
CA GLY A 149 25.17 -19.69 -10.69
C GLY A 149 25.89 -20.99 -11.01
N GLU A 150 26.65 -21.01 -12.10
CA GLU A 150 27.45 -22.17 -12.53
C GLU A 150 28.93 -21.80 -12.64
N LYS A 151 29.79 -22.49 -11.90
CA LYS A 151 31.24 -22.30 -11.93
C LYS A 151 31.84 -22.96 -13.18
N VAL A 152 32.42 -22.14 -14.05
CA VAL A 152 33.14 -22.54 -15.26
C VAL A 152 34.57 -22.00 -15.17
N GLY A 153 35.51 -22.87 -14.77
CA GLY A 153 36.89 -22.46 -14.50
C GLY A 153 36.98 -21.54 -13.28
N GLU A 154 37.49 -20.33 -13.49
CA GLU A 154 37.62 -19.26 -12.49
C GLU A 154 36.46 -18.25 -12.53
N LEU A 155 35.50 -18.45 -13.43
CA LEU A 155 34.33 -17.60 -13.59
C LEU A 155 33.07 -18.31 -13.08
N VAL A 156 32.10 -17.53 -12.64
CA VAL A 156 30.73 -17.97 -12.35
C VAL A 156 29.80 -17.35 -13.40
N THR A 157 29.10 -18.21 -14.12
CA THR A 157 28.07 -17.83 -15.08
C THR A 157 26.74 -17.72 -14.36
N PHE A 158 26.09 -16.55 -14.48
CA PHE A 158 24.76 -16.32 -13.94
C PHE A 158 23.72 -16.36 -15.05
N SER A 159 22.68 -17.15 -14.84
CA SER A 159 21.52 -17.24 -15.73
C SER A 159 20.21 -17.07 -14.97
N LEU A 160 19.25 -16.35 -15.53
CA LEU A 160 17.92 -16.15 -14.98
C LEU A 160 16.92 -16.93 -15.84
N ASN A 161 16.23 -17.90 -15.25
CA ASN A 161 15.32 -18.80 -15.97
C ASN A 161 15.98 -19.49 -17.18
N GLY A 162 17.28 -19.77 -17.09
CA GLY A 162 18.07 -20.39 -18.15
C GLY A 162 18.60 -19.42 -19.21
N GLU A 163 18.23 -18.13 -19.16
CA GLU A 163 18.78 -17.10 -20.03
C GLU A 163 20.05 -16.51 -19.40
N PHE A 164 21.13 -16.41 -20.20
CA PHE A 164 22.39 -15.84 -19.73
C PHE A 164 22.20 -14.37 -19.33
N VAL A 165 22.67 -14.01 -18.13
CA VAL A 165 22.62 -12.63 -17.62
C VAL A 165 24.01 -12.01 -17.64
N THR A 166 24.98 -12.65 -16.97
CA THR A 166 26.34 -12.13 -16.83
C THR A 166 27.31 -13.22 -16.35
N MET A 167 28.61 -12.89 -16.36
CA MET A 167 29.65 -13.66 -15.68
C MET A 167 30.34 -12.77 -14.64
N ALA A 168 30.79 -13.37 -13.54
CA ALA A 168 31.66 -12.70 -12.56
C ALA A 168 32.85 -13.61 -12.24
N SER A 169 34.00 -13.00 -11.96
CA SER A 169 35.15 -13.76 -11.46
C SER A 169 34.96 -14.17 -10.01
N LEU A 170 35.63 -15.25 -9.58
CA LEU A 170 35.62 -15.64 -8.17
C LEU A 170 36.20 -14.55 -7.25
N ASP A 171 37.21 -13.81 -7.71
CA ASP A 171 37.86 -12.76 -6.94
C ASP A 171 36.89 -11.60 -6.67
N GLU A 172 36.18 -11.11 -7.70
CA GLU A 172 35.14 -10.07 -7.54
C GLU A 172 34.04 -10.52 -6.59
N LEU A 173 33.59 -11.78 -6.68
CA LEU A 173 32.57 -12.31 -5.79
C LEU A 173 33.05 -12.38 -4.33
N SER A 174 34.34 -12.64 -4.11
CA SER A 174 34.93 -12.68 -2.77
C SER A 174 34.97 -11.29 -2.12
N ASP A 175 35.26 -10.24 -2.90
CA ASP A 175 35.28 -8.86 -2.43
C ASP A 175 33.89 -8.40 -1.94
N PHE A 176 32.82 -8.87 -2.56
CA PHE A 176 31.44 -8.59 -2.13
C PHE A 176 31.01 -9.36 -0.86
N MET A 177 31.68 -10.48 -0.54
CA MET A 177 31.38 -11.26 0.67
C MET A 177 32.23 -10.82 1.87
N THR A 178 33.31 -10.07 1.66
CA THR A 178 34.10 -9.49 2.74
C THR A 178 33.42 -8.21 3.28
N PRO A 179 33.03 -8.16 4.56
CA PRO A 179 32.53 -6.92 5.15
C PRO A 179 33.64 -5.87 5.14
N LYS A 180 33.36 -4.70 4.54
CA LYS A 180 34.25 -3.53 4.69
C LYS A 180 34.33 -3.17 6.17
N SER A 181 35.54 -3.25 6.74
CA SER A 181 35.85 -2.85 8.12
C SER A 181 35.66 -1.36 8.35
#